data_AF-A0A941DCX8-F1
#
_entry.id   AF-A0A941DCX8-F1
#
_cell.length_a   1.000
_cell.length_b   1.000
_cell.length_c   1.000
_cell.angle_alpha   90.00
_cell.angle_beta   90.00
_cell.angle_gamma   90.00
#
_symmetry.space_group_name_H-M   'P 1'
#
loop_
_entity.id
_entity.type
_entity.pdbx_description
1 polymer ?
#
loop_
_entity_poly.entity_id
_entity_poly.type
_entity_poly.pdbx_seq_one_letter_code
_entity_poly.pdbx_strand_id
1 'polypeptide(L)'
;MNFIYTVIVIVLCVWAITISLNGIADSISLDTYRAQALKQFMEYRTHSATLEFILIGAEAEIIKSSEDIVNNEGWIMSYSLTCYARNAHGEYFMFVSNYEDKPFCKHISHANAKLILGHKYRKPI
;
A
#
# COMPACT_ATOMS: atom_id res chain seq x y z
N MET A 1 34.21 -43.18 -24.30
CA MET A 1 34.35 -42.39 -23.05
C MET A 1 33.75 -40.98 -23.13
N ASN A 2 33.37 -40.44 -24.30
CA ASN A 2 32.90 -39.05 -24.45
C ASN A 2 31.39 -38.85 -24.22
N PHE A 3 30.57 -39.90 -24.40
CA PHE A 3 29.10 -39.78 -24.33
C PHE A 3 28.57 -39.47 -22.92
N ILE A 4 29.21 -40.05 -21.89
CA ILE A 4 28.79 -39.89 -20.49
C ILE A 4 29.06 -38.45 -20.00
N TYR A 5 30.18 -37.85 -20.39
CA TYR A 5 30.51 -36.47 -20.02
C TYR A 5 29.54 -35.46 -20.63
N THR A 6 29.14 -35.67 -21.89
CA THR A 6 28.19 -34.77 -22.56
C THR A 6 26.82 -34.78 -21.88
N VAL A 7 26.33 -35.94 -21.44
CA VAL A 7 25.05 -36.06 -20.75
C VAL A 7 25.09 -35.36 -19.38
N ILE A 8 26.18 -35.53 -18.62
CA ILE A 8 26.34 -34.90 -17.30
C ILE A 8 26.36 -33.38 -17.41
N VAL A 9 27.09 -32.82 -18.39
CA VAL A 9 27.15 -31.36 -18.59
C VAL A 9 25.79 -30.79 -18.97
N ILE A 10 25.03 -31.47 -19.84
CA ILE A 10 23.68 -31.03 -20.22
C ILE A 10 22.75 -31.02 -19.01
N VAL A 11 22.78 -32.07 -18.17
CA VAL A 11 21.94 -32.14 -16.96
C VAL A 11 22.30 -31.03 -15.98
N LEU A 12 23.58 -30.74 -15.77
CA LEU A 12 24.03 -29.66 -14.89
C LEU A 12 23.61 -28.28 -15.41
N CYS A 13 23.71 -28.05 -16.73
CA CYS A 13 23.25 -26.81 -17.35
C CYS A 13 21.73 -26.63 -17.21
N VAL A 14 20.95 -27.67 -17.46
CA VAL A 14 19.48 -27.61 -17.32
C VAL A 14 19.08 -27.33 -15.87
N TRP A 15 19.76 -27.96 -14.90
CA TRP A 15 19.51 -27.74 -13.47
C TRP A 15 19.89 -26.32 -13.02
N ALA A 16 21.03 -25.80 -13.48
CA ALA A 16 21.46 -24.42 -13.20
C ALA A 16 20.51 -23.37 -13.81
N ILE A 17 19.97 -23.62 -15.01
CA ILE A 17 18.98 -22.75 -15.66
C ILE A 17 17.67 -22.75 -14.87
N THR A 18 17.22 -23.92 -14.38
CA THR A 18 15.98 -24.00 -13.59
C THR A 18 16.11 -23.29 -12.24
N ILE A 19 17.25 -23.38 -11.57
CA ILE A 19 17.52 -22.64 -10.33
C ILE A 19 17.56 -21.13 -10.57
N SER A 20 18.19 -20.70 -11.67
CA SER A 20 18.29 -19.27 -12.00
C SER A 20 16.93 -18.65 -12.34
N LEU A 21 16.03 -19.42 -12.98
CA LEU A 21 14.68 -18.97 -13.30
C LEU A 21 13.75 -18.97 -12.08
N ASN A 22 13.91 -19.92 -11.15
CA ASN A 22 13.14 -19.94 -9.89
C ASN A 22 13.55 -18.84 -8.90
N GLY A 23 14.75 -18.25 -9.04
CA GLY A 23 15.22 -17.11 -8.25
C GLY A 23 14.64 -15.76 -8.67
N ILE A 24 13.94 -15.71 -9.82
CA ILE A 24 13.16 -14.55 -10.27
C ILE A 24 11.70 -14.79 -9.84
N ALA A 25 11.51 -15.10 -8.56
CA ALA A 25 10.19 -14.96 -7.95
C ALA A 25 9.90 -13.47 -7.94
N ASP A 26 8.91 -13.04 -8.73
CA ASP A 26 8.50 -11.66 -8.94
C ASP A 26 8.47 -10.90 -7.61
N SER A 27 9.51 -10.11 -7.34
CA SER A 27 9.44 -9.11 -6.30
C SER A 27 8.36 -8.12 -6.75
N ILE A 28 7.18 -8.18 -6.12
CA ILE A 28 6.12 -7.21 -6.37
C ILE A 28 6.75 -5.83 -6.19
N SER A 29 6.72 -5.01 -7.26
CA SER A 29 7.37 -3.71 -7.21
C SER A 29 6.66 -2.84 -6.18
N LEU A 30 7.43 -1.95 -5.53
CA LEU A 30 6.85 -0.98 -4.59
C LEU A 30 5.70 -0.17 -5.22
N ASP A 31 5.78 0.07 -6.53
CA ASP A 31 4.75 0.78 -7.28
C ASP A 31 3.44 -0.01 -7.36
N THR A 32 3.49 -1.35 -7.40
CA THR A 32 2.29 -2.19 -7.30
C THR A 32 1.64 -2.06 -5.92
N TYR A 33 2.43 -2.06 -4.83
CA TYR A 33 1.90 -1.85 -3.48
C TYR A 33 1.21 -0.49 -3.35
N ARG A 34 1.87 0.56 -3.84
CA ARG A 34 1.33 1.93 -3.84
C ARG A 34 0.04 2.04 -4.64
N ALA A 35 0.04 1.56 -5.87
CA ALA A 35 -1.12 1.64 -6.76
C ALA A 35 -2.33 0.93 -6.16
N GLN A 36 -2.12 -0.25 -5.56
CA GLN A 36 -3.19 -1.01 -4.93
C GLN A 36 -3.69 -0.34 -3.64
N ALA A 37 -2.82 0.20 -2.79
CA ALA A 37 -3.24 0.91 -1.58
C ALA A 37 -4.01 2.20 -1.89
N LEU A 38 -3.59 2.93 -2.93
CA LEU A 38 -4.33 4.10 -3.43
C LEU A 38 -5.67 3.69 -4.04
N LYS A 39 -5.73 2.59 -4.80
CA LYS A 39 -6.99 2.04 -5.31
C LYS A 39 -7.95 1.71 -4.18
N GLN A 40 -7.47 1.04 -3.13
CA GLN A 40 -8.27 0.75 -1.93
C GLN A 40 -8.79 2.03 -1.28
N PHE A 41 -7.98 3.08 -1.18
CA PHE A 41 -8.45 4.38 -0.70
C PHE A 41 -9.57 4.94 -1.59
N MET A 42 -9.36 5.00 -2.90
CA MET A 42 -10.32 5.58 -3.86
C MET A 42 -11.67 4.85 -3.85
N GLU A 43 -11.65 3.52 -3.72
CA GLU A 43 -12.84 2.68 -3.66
C GLU A 43 -13.48 2.65 -2.26
N TYR A 44 -12.82 3.23 -1.25
CA TYR A 44 -13.30 3.16 0.13
C TYR A 44 -14.51 4.04 0.38
N ARG A 45 -15.48 3.48 1.11
CA ARG A 45 -16.64 4.21 1.61
C ARG A 45 -16.97 3.79 3.04
N THR A 46 -16.99 4.75 3.97
CA THR A 46 -17.50 4.48 5.32
C THR A 46 -19.02 4.46 5.33
N HIS A 47 -19.59 3.71 6.28
CA HIS A 47 -21.02 3.72 6.54
C HIS A 47 -21.26 4.48 7.85
N SER A 48 -22.06 5.54 7.79
CA SER A 48 -22.49 6.32 8.96
C SER A 48 -23.93 6.77 8.76
N ALA A 49 -24.65 6.99 9.87
CA ALA A 49 -26.00 7.53 9.83
C ALA A 49 -26.01 9.03 9.44
N THR A 50 -24.94 9.76 9.75
CA THR A 50 -24.81 11.18 9.44
C THR A 50 -23.88 11.39 8.26
N LEU A 51 -24.33 12.17 7.26
CA LEU A 51 -23.59 12.43 6.02
C LEU A 51 -22.20 13.05 6.26
N GLU A 52 -22.07 13.90 7.28
CA GLU A 52 -20.80 14.55 7.64
C GLU A 52 -19.70 13.55 8.05
N PHE A 53 -20.08 12.39 8.58
CA PHE A 53 -19.15 11.34 9.01
C PHE A 53 -18.95 10.23 7.96
N ILE A 54 -19.34 10.50 6.72
CA ILE A 54 -19.07 9.62 5.58
C ILE A 54 -17.80 10.09 4.88
N LEU A 55 -16.86 9.16 4.70
CA LEU A 55 -15.72 9.30 3.81
C LEU A 55 -16.07 8.56 2.51
N ILE A 56 -15.97 9.26 1.39
CA ILE A 56 -15.98 8.70 0.04
C ILE A 56 -14.59 8.96 -0.53
N GLY A 57 -13.78 7.92 -0.66
CA GLY A 57 -12.38 8.06 -1.05
C GLY A 57 -12.18 8.83 -2.36
N ALA A 58 -13.02 8.54 -3.36
CA ALA A 58 -12.98 9.21 -4.66
C ALA A 58 -13.30 10.72 -4.62
N GLU A 59 -14.00 11.19 -3.59
CA GLU A 59 -14.40 12.61 -3.45
C GLU A 59 -13.58 13.34 -2.38
N ALA A 60 -12.79 12.60 -1.59
CA ALA A 60 -12.03 13.14 -0.48
C ALA A 60 -10.70 13.76 -0.93
N GLU A 61 -10.33 14.88 -0.32
CA GLU A 61 -9.04 15.51 -0.53
C GLU A 61 -8.00 14.88 0.41
N ILE A 62 -6.94 14.28 -0.14
CA ILE A 62 -5.80 13.83 0.66
C ILE A 62 -4.95 15.05 1.05
N ILE A 63 -4.91 15.36 2.35
CA ILE A 63 -4.16 16.49 2.91
C ILE A 63 -2.71 16.11 3.20
N LYS A 64 -2.50 14.86 3.66
CA LYS A 64 -1.20 14.29 3.97
C LYS A 64 -1.26 12.78 3.78
N SER A 65 -0.24 12.21 3.17
CA SER A 65 0.01 10.77 3.16
C SER A 65 1.39 10.46 3.73
N SER A 66 1.55 9.23 4.24
CA SER A 66 2.84 8.66 4.62
C SER A 66 2.85 7.17 4.29
N GLU A 67 4.01 6.69 3.87
CA GLU A 67 4.26 5.28 3.57
C GLU A 67 5.23 4.73 4.61
N ASP A 68 4.91 3.57 5.18
CA ASP A 68 5.79 2.78 6.03
C ASP A 68 6.15 1.49 5.29
N ILE A 69 7.45 1.29 5.04
CA ILE A 69 7.97 0.18 4.25
C ILE A 69 8.99 -0.57 5.11
N VAL A 70 8.77 -1.86 5.31
CA VAL A 70 9.75 -2.76 5.92
C VAL A 70 10.33 -3.61 4.80
N ASN A 71 11.64 -3.51 4.59
CA ASN A 71 12.35 -4.32 3.61
C ASN A 71 13.41 -5.20 4.29
N ASN A 72 13.70 -6.35 3.69
CA ASN A 72 14.79 -7.23 4.09
C ASN A 72 15.46 -7.80 2.83
N GLU A 73 16.75 -7.52 2.65
CA GLU A 73 17.56 -8.06 1.55
C GLU A 73 16.93 -7.90 0.15
N GLY A 74 16.27 -6.78 -0.11
CA GLY A 74 15.61 -6.48 -1.38
C GLY A 74 14.15 -6.95 -1.49
N TRP A 75 13.63 -7.64 -0.48
CA TRP A 75 12.24 -8.07 -0.39
C TRP A 75 11.41 -7.13 0.47
N ILE A 76 10.23 -6.74 0.01
CA ILE A 76 9.27 -5.96 0.80
C ILE A 76 8.55 -6.93 1.75
N MET A 77 8.83 -6.79 3.04
CA MET A 77 8.23 -7.62 4.10
C MET A 77 6.86 -7.07 4.55
N SER A 78 6.71 -5.74 4.56
CA SER A 78 5.42 -5.10 4.81
C SER A 78 5.37 -3.71 4.19
N TYR A 79 4.16 -3.32 3.78
CA TYR A 79 3.86 -1.98 3.27
C TYR A 79 2.60 -1.46 3.96
N SER A 80 2.62 -0.20 4.39
CA SER A 80 1.44 0.51 4.88
C SER A 80 1.37 1.91 4.28
N LEU A 81 0.19 2.30 3.81
CA LEU A 81 -0.14 3.65 3.38
C LEU A 81 -1.12 4.26 4.40
N THR A 82 -0.70 5.35 5.05
CA THR A 82 -1.58 6.17 5.88
C THR A 82 -1.96 7.45 5.13
N CYS A 83 -3.26 7.68 4.93
CA CYS A 83 -3.81 8.88 4.32
C CYS A 83 -4.65 9.65 5.34
N TYR A 84 -4.33 10.93 5.53
CA TYR A 84 -5.19 11.89 6.21
C TYR A 84 -5.99 12.64 5.15
N ALA A 85 -7.28 12.35 5.09
CA ALA A 85 -8.19 12.88 4.08
C ALA A 85 -9.26 13.77 4.71
N ARG A 86 -9.77 14.70 3.91
CA ARG A 86 -10.85 15.62 4.27
C ARG A 86 -12.02 15.43 3.31
N ASN A 87 -13.23 15.25 3.83
CA ASN A 87 -14.42 15.13 2.99
C ASN A 87 -14.99 16.51 2.57
N ALA A 88 -16.04 16.51 1.75
CA ALA A 88 -16.72 17.73 1.31
C ALA A 88 -17.33 18.55 2.45
N HIS A 89 -17.67 17.92 3.59
CA HIS A 89 -18.18 18.57 4.79
C HIS A 89 -17.08 19.16 5.67
N GLY A 90 -15.81 18.97 5.29
CA GLY A 90 -14.67 19.50 6.00
C GLY A 90 -14.21 18.65 7.19
N GLU A 91 -14.85 17.50 7.42
CA GLU A 91 -14.48 16.50 8.43
C GLU A 91 -13.24 15.71 7.99
N TYR A 92 -12.48 15.26 8.98
CA TYR A 92 -11.19 14.62 8.76
C TYR A 92 -11.22 13.13 9.09
N PHE A 93 -10.48 12.36 8.29
CA PHE A 93 -10.38 10.90 8.42
C PHE A 93 -8.92 10.47 8.29
N MET A 94 -8.57 9.44 9.07
CA MET A 94 -7.33 8.70 8.93
C MET A 94 -7.66 7.35 8.31
N PHE A 95 -7.14 7.11 7.12
CA PHE A 95 -7.23 5.85 6.40
C PHE A 95 -5.87 5.15 6.42
N VAL A 96 -5.86 3.84 6.63
CA VAL A 96 -4.66 3.01 6.61
C VAL A 96 -4.92 1.77 5.76
N SER A 97 -4.07 1.54 4.77
CA SER A 97 -4.06 0.34 3.93
C SER A 97 -2.74 -0.38 4.08
N ASN A 98 -2.79 -1.68 4.35
CA ASN A 98 -1.61 -2.55 4.43
C ASN A 98 -1.46 -3.43 3.19
N TYR A 99 -2.00 -2.99 2.04
CA TYR A 99 -2.06 -3.73 0.77
C TYR A 99 -2.93 -5.01 0.78
N GLU A 100 -2.68 -5.97 1.68
CA GLU A 100 -3.36 -7.29 1.69
C GLU A 100 -4.67 -7.29 2.49
N ASP A 101 -4.66 -6.58 3.62
CA ASP A 101 -5.76 -6.62 4.58
C ASP A 101 -6.86 -5.61 4.28
N LYS A 102 -8.01 -5.82 4.94
CA LYS A 102 -9.09 -4.83 4.96
C LYS A 102 -8.56 -3.50 5.48
N PRO A 103 -8.70 -2.40 4.72
CA PRO A 103 -8.20 -1.11 5.17
C PRO A 103 -8.98 -0.61 6.39
N PHE A 104 -8.24 0.07 7.27
CA PHE A 104 -8.75 0.71 8.45
C PHE A 104 -9.08 2.17 8.16
N CYS A 105 -10.23 2.66 8.63
CA CYS A 105 -10.56 4.07 8.54
C CYS A 105 -11.17 4.54 9.86
N LYS A 106 -10.72 5.70 10.33
CA LYS A 106 -11.19 6.32 11.55
C LYS A 106 -11.44 7.81 11.32
N HIS A 107 -12.61 8.27 11.74
CA HIS A 107 -12.89 9.69 11.87
C HIS A 107 -11.99 10.32 12.94
N ILE A 108 -11.43 11.48 12.65
CA ILE A 108 -10.57 12.20 13.58
C ILE A 108 -11.16 13.59 13.86
N SER A 109 -11.21 13.94 15.15
CA SER A 109 -11.68 15.26 15.56
C SER A 109 -10.79 16.35 14.99
N HIS A 110 -11.35 17.56 14.80
CA HIS A 110 -10.56 18.72 14.39
C HIS A 110 -9.38 19.03 15.31
N ALA A 111 -9.52 18.79 16.62
CA ALA A 111 -8.42 18.94 17.57
C ALA A 111 -7.25 18.01 17.21
N ASN A 112 -7.53 16.74 16.96
CA ASN A 112 -6.52 15.76 16.57
C ASN A 112 -5.97 16.05 15.17
N ALA A 113 -6.82 16.40 14.20
CA ALA A 113 -6.40 16.76 12.86
C ALA A 113 -5.45 17.96 12.88
N LYS A 114 -5.71 18.98 13.71
CA LYS A 114 -4.83 20.14 13.88
C LYS A 114 -3.47 19.74 14.45
N LEU A 115 -3.42 18.85 15.43
CA LEU A 115 -2.17 18.34 16.01
C LEU A 115 -1.35 17.55 14.99
N ILE A 116 -2.00 16.68 14.20
CA ILE A 116 -1.34 15.79 13.24
C ILE A 116 -0.89 16.51 11.96
N LEU A 117 -1.73 17.41 11.44
CA LEU A 117 -1.51 18.09 10.15
C LEU A 117 -0.73 19.41 10.30
N GLY A 118 -0.72 20.00 11.50
CA GLY A 118 -0.02 21.26 11.77
C GLY A 118 -0.43 22.36 10.79
N HIS A 119 0.53 22.87 10.03
CA HIS A 119 0.30 23.94 9.05
C HIS A 119 -0.60 23.53 7.87
N LYS A 120 -0.78 22.23 7.61
CA LYS A 120 -1.66 21.72 6.55
C LYS A 120 -3.13 21.66 6.96
N TYR A 121 -3.42 21.86 8.24
CA TYR A 121 -4.78 21.87 8.75
C TYR A 121 -5.60 23.05 8.20
N ARG A 122 -6.82 22.75 7.75
CA ARG A 122 -7.83 23.74 7.36
C ARG A 122 -9.02 23.69 8.32
N LYS A 123 -9.52 24.87 8.70
CA LYS A 123 -10.69 25.00 9.58
C LYS A 123 -11.95 24.39 8.92
N PRO A 124 -12.93 23.91 9.71
CA PRO A 124 -14.24 23.52 9.19
C PRO A 124 -14.91 24.68 8.46
N ILE A 125 -15.77 24.34 7.49
CA ILE A 125 -16.56 25.28 6.67
C ILE A 125 -17.82 25.66 7.43
#